data_AF-A0A850ZFB9-F1
#
_entry.id   AF-A0A850ZFB9-F1
#
_cell.length_a   1.000
_cell.length_b   1.000
_cell.length_c   1.000
_cell.angle_alpha   90.00
_cell.angle_beta   90.00
_cell.angle_gamma   90.00
#
_symmetry.space_group_name_H-M   'P 1'
#
loop_
_entity.id
_entity.type
_entity.pdbx_description
1 polymer ?
#
loop_
_entity_poly.entity_id
_entity_poly.type
_entity_poly.pdbx_seq_one_letter_code
_entity_poly.pdbx_strand_id
1 'polypeptide(L)'
;AACTMLSSGLPPVLLVLSVLELSWSLSDEEKKIILDEHNKYRSQVSPPARAMMKMTWDKDLEVVAQSYAEKCIWGQNGDPGRKNLFATASTLDMELAIEEWNRERKFYNLTTSTCVPGQMCDNYTQVVWAETTCIGCGSSSCKKIDGIETENIQLLVCSYYPASNIKEKKPYREGPSCEMCPRGTVCVNNLCGE
;
A
#
# COMPACT_ATOMS: atom_id res chain seq x y z
N ALA A 1 -26.93 34.09 -57.44
CA ALA A 1 -28.04 34.52 -56.58
C ALA A 1 -27.52 34.61 -55.15
N ALA A 2 -27.57 35.79 -54.57
CA ALA A 2 -27.08 36.08 -53.23
C ALA A 2 -28.11 35.68 -52.17
N CYS A 3 -27.63 35.35 -50.97
CA CYS A 3 -28.33 35.65 -49.72
C CYS A 3 -27.31 35.88 -48.60
N THR A 4 -27.07 37.16 -48.30
CA THR A 4 -26.61 37.74 -47.04
C THR A 4 -27.71 37.58 -45.96
N MET A 5 -27.55 37.57 -44.63
CA MET A 5 -26.71 38.35 -43.71
C MET A 5 -26.54 37.61 -42.34
N LEU A 6 -25.34 37.78 -41.77
CA LEU A 6 -24.97 38.09 -40.36
C LEU A 6 -25.95 37.80 -39.20
N SER A 7 -25.44 37.12 -38.16
CA SER A 7 -25.43 37.66 -36.79
C SER A 7 -24.47 36.88 -35.89
N SER A 8 -23.70 37.66 -35.14
CA SER A 8 -22.74 37.33 -34.09
C SER A 8 -23.23 36.32 -33.04
N GLY A 9 -22.37 35.35 -32.75
CA GLY A 9 -22.34 34.62 -31.49
C GLY A 9 -20.96 34.03 -31.32
N LEU A 10 -20.14 34.62 -30.44
CA LEU A 10 -18.91 33.99 -29.97
C LEU A 10 -19.27 32.59 -29.44
N PRO A 11 -18.59 31.52 -29.87
CA PRO A 11 -18.72 30.24 -29.19
C PRO A 11 -18.34 30.47 -27.73
N PRO A 12 -19.08 29.90 -26.76
CA PRO A 12 -18.70 30.01 -25.36
C PRO A 12 -17.29 29.46 -25.26
N VAL A 13 -16.36 30.30 -24.81
CA VAL A 13 -15.04 29.87 -24.37
C VAL A 13 -15.31 28.70 -23.42
N LEU A 14 -14.96 27.50 -23.85
CA LEU A 14 -14.86 26.36 -22.95
C LEU A 14 -13.76 26.79 -21.97
N LEU A 15 -14.18 27.41 -20.87
CA LEU A 15 -13.43 27.41 -19.63
C LEU A 15 -13.31 25.93 -19.29
N VAL A 16 -12.28 25.29 -19.81
CA VAL A 16 -11.67 24.15 -19.14
C VAL A 16 -11.17 24.76 -17.85
N LEU A 17 -12.07 24.84 -16.86
CA LEU A 17 -11.67 24.81 -15.47
C LEU A 17 -10.89 23.51 -15.38
N SER A 18 -9.57 23.60 -15.56
CA SER A 18 -8.69 22.67 -14.89
C SER A 18 -9.06 22.86 -13.44
N VAL A 19 -9.98 22.03 -12.97
CA VAL A 19 -10.10 21.77 -11.55
C VAL A 19 -8.68 21.33 -11.24
N LEU A 20 -7.92 22.23 -10.60
CA LEU A 20 -6.77 21.80 -9.85
C LEU A 20 -7.43 20.98 -8.73
N GLU A 21 -7.81 19.75 -9.06
CA GLU A 21 -8.09 18.77 -8.04
C GLU A 21 -6.78 18.77 -7.28
N LEU A 22 -6.80 19.31 -6.06
CA LEU A 22 -5.79 18.97 -5.09
C LEU A 22 -5.95 17.47 -4.95
N SER A 23 -5.29 16.71 -5.83
CA SER A 23 -5.36 15.27 -5.79
C SER A 23 -4.74 14.92 -4.46
N TRP A 24 -5.54 14.34 -3.57
CA TRP A 24 -5.06 13.73 -2.32
C TRP A 24 -4.34 12.41 -2.64
N SER A 25 -3.61 12.41 -3.74
CA SER A 25 -2.77 11.34 -4.23
C SER A 25 -1.39 11.51 -3.60
N LEU A 26 -0.82 10.39 -3.19
CA LEU A 26 0.58 10.35 -2.77
C LEU A 26 1.48 10.95 -3.86
N SER A 27 2.46 11.74 -3.43
CA SER A 27 3.54 12.22 -4.30
C SER A 27 4.46 11.07 -4.70
N ASP A 28 5.22 11.23 -5.79
CA ASP A 28 6.17 10.20 -6.23
C ASP A 28 7.25 9.90 -5.17
N GLU A 29 7.61 10.89 -4.35
CA GLU A 29 8.53 10.69 -3.22
C GLU A 29 7.92 9.83 -2.13
N GLU A 30 6.66 10.07 -1.74
CA GLU A 30 5.95 9.24 -0.76
C GLU A 30 5.77 7.80 -1.25
N LYS A 31 5.41 7.62 -2.53
CA LYS A 31 5.33 6.29 -3.15
C LYS A 31 6.68 5.58 -3.09
N LYS A 32 7.77 6.30 -3.36
CA LYS A 32 9.13 5.79 -3.28
C LYS A 32 9.49 5.37 -1.86
N ILE A 33 9.22 6.20 -0.85
CA ILE A 33 9.47 5.89 0.56
C ILE A 33 8.73 4.60 0.96
N ILE A 34 7.44 4.49 0.61
CA ILE A 34 6.65 3.30 0.91
C ILE A 34 7.29 2.06 0.29
N LEU A 35 7.63 2.11 -1.00
CA LEU A 35 8.19 0.96 -1.72
C LEU A 35 9.57 0.57 -1.18
N ASP A 36 10.42 1.55 -0.91
CA ASP A 36 11.78 1.34 -0.42
C ASP A 36 11.77 0.76 0.99
N GLU A 37 10.93 1.26 1.91
CA GLU A 37 10.81 0.72 3.26
C GLU A 37 10.27 -0.71 3.26
N HIS A 38 9.29 -1.04 2.40
CA HIS A 38 8.84 -2.43 2.25
C HIS A 38 9.99 -3.34 1.80
N ASN A 39 10.72 -2.97 0.74
CA ASN A 39 11.82 -3.76 0.24
C ASN A 39 12.98 -3.87 1.24
N LYS A 40 13.28 -2.80 1.98
CA LYS A 40 14.25 -2.80 3.10
C LYS A 40 13.85 -3.83 4.15
N TYR A 41 12.63 -3.81 4.67
CA TYR A 41 12.21 -4.77 5.69
C TYR A 41 12.17 -6.21 5.18
N ARG A 42 11.73 -6.41 3.94
CA ARG A 42 11.77 -7.72 3.27
C ARG A 42 13.19 -8.28 3.13
N SER A 43 14.17 -7.42 2.84
CA SER A 43 15.59 -7.82 2.71
C SER A 43 16.28 -8.17 4.02
N GLN A 44 15.70 -7.75 5.15
CA GLN A 44 16.28 -7.81 6.50
C GLN A 44 15.54 -8.81 7.41
N VAL A 45 14.63 -9.61 6.87
CA VAL A 45 13.90 -10.60 7.66
C VAL A 45 14.85 -11.59 8.34
N SER A 46 14.51 -11.94 9.58
CA SER A 46 15.24 -12.92 10.37
C SER A 46 14.25 -13.88 11.02
N PRO A 47 14.40 -15.20 10.82
CA PRO A 47 15.36 -15.88 9.94
C PRO A 47 15.30 -15.45 8.45
N PRO A 48 16.38 -15.61 7.67
CA PRO A 48 16.39 -15.24 6.25
C PRO A 48 15.37 -16.04 5.43
N ALA A 49 14.91 -15.47 4.32
CA ALA A 49 13.88 -16.04 3.46
C ALA A 49 14.45 -16.59 2.15
N ARG A 50 14.11 -17.83 1.81
CA ARG A 50 14.64 -18.52 0.62
C ARG A 50 14.25 -17.87 -0.71
N ALA A 51 13.08 -17.24 -0.76
CA ALA A 51 12.48 -16.73 -2.00
C ALA A 51 11.62 -15.48 -1.74
N MET A 52 12.16 -14.48 -1.03
CA MET A 52 11.45 -13.22 -0.81
C MET A 52 11.42 -12.40 -2.11
N MET A 53 10.25 -12.16 -2.68
CA MET A 53 10.17 -11.34 -3.90
C MET A 53 10.43 -9.87 -3.60
N LYS A 54 11.12 -9.19 -4.52
CA LYS A 54 11.20 -7.72 -4.53
C LYS A 54 9.85 -7.16 -4.94
N MET A 55 9.34 -6.19 -4.19
CA MET A 55 8.09 -5.50 -4.53
C MET A 55 8.34 -4.39 -5.56
N THR A 56 7.35 -4.16 -6.41
CA THR A 56 7.24 -3.03 -7.33
C THR A 56 5.93 -2.27 -7.10
N TRP A 57 5.90 -0.99 -7.49
CA TRP A 57 4.68 -0.20 -7.44
C TRP A 57 3.70 -0.59 -8.55
N ASP A 58 2.41 -0.68 -8.23
CA ASP A 58 1.34 -1.01 -9.15
C ASP A 58 0.25 0.08 -9.11
N LYS A 59 -0.03 0.67 -10.28
CA LYS A 59 -0.96 1.80 -10.41
C LYS A 59 -2.42 1.39 -10.25
N ASP A 60 -2.77 0.15 -10.60
CA ASP A 60 -4.15 -0.32 -10.43
C ASP A 60 -4.43 -0.57 -8.95
N LEU A 61 -3.44 -1.11 -8.21
CA LEU A 61 -3.52 -1.21 -6.75
C LEU A 61 -3.56 0.16 -6.06
N GLU A 62 -2.85 1.17 -6.58
CA GLU A 62 -2.92 2.55 -6.10
C GLU A 62 -4.34 3.09 -6.21
N VAL A 63 -4.99 2.93 -7.38
CA VAL A 63 -6.39 3.36 -7.58
C VAL A 63 -7.33 2.65 -6.61
N VAL A 64 -7.16 1.34 -6.41
CA VAL A 64 -7.96 0.57 -5.45
C VAL A 64 -7.76 1.07 -4.02
N ALA A 65 -6.51 1.32 -3.61
CA ALA A 65 -6.19 1.80 -2.28
C ALA A 65 -6.69 3.23 -2.03
N GLN A 66 -6.55 4.12 -3.01
CA GLN A 66 -7.03 5.50 -2.95
C GLN A 66 -8.56 5.54 -2.81
N SER A 67 -9.28 4.79 -3.65
CA SER A 67 -10.74 4.68 -3.56
C SER A 67 -11.19 4.11 -2.21
N TYR A 68 -10.38 3.25 -1.58
CA TYR A 68 -10.66 2.76 -0.23
C TYR A 68 -10.42 3.83 0.84
N ALA A 69 -9.28 4.55 0.78
CA ALA A 69 -8.95 5.59 1.75
C ALA A 69 -10.00 6.70 1.78
N GLU A 70 -10.55 7.07 0.63
CA GLU A 70 -11.61 8.09 0.49
C GLU A 70 -12.92 7.71 1.18
N LYS A 71 -13.17 6.43 1.43
CA LYS A 71 -14.35 5.98 2.19
C LYS A 71 -14.25 6.32 3.67
N CYS A 72 -13.03 6.59 4.18
CA CYS A 72 -12.79 6.90 5.58
C CYS A 72 -13.35 5.85 6.55
N ILE A 73 -13.14 4.57 6.23
CA ILE A 73 -13.58 3.43 7.03
C ILE A 73 -12.37 2.66 7.57
N TRP A 74 -12.49 2.16 8.81
CA TRP A 74 -11.51 1.26 9.41
C TRP A 74 -11.86 -0.21 9.13
N GLY A 75 -10.84 -1.04 8.98
CA GLY A 75 -10.99 -2.49 8.73
C GLY A 75 -11.01 -2.86 7.25
N GLN A 76 -11.42 -4.09 6.93
CA GLN A 76 -11.42 -4.65 5.56
C GLN A 76 -12.84 -4.94 4.99
N ASN A 77 -13.92 -4.72 5.75
CA ASN A 77 -15.35 -4.81 5.37
C ASN A 77 -15.73 -5.57 4.08
N GLY A 78 -15.38 -6.87 3.99
CA GLY A 78 -15.77 -7.74 2.88
C GLY A 78 -14.97 -7.57 1.58
N ASP A 79 -13.90 -6.78 1.61
CA ASP A 79 -12.97 -6.63 0.49
C ASP A 79 -12.09 -7.89 0.37
N PRO A 80 -12.06 -8.55 -0.81
CA PRO A 80 -11.27 -9.77 -1.00
C PRO A 80 -9.76 -9.52 -1.02
N GLY A 81 -9.32 -8.27 -1.21
CA GLY A 81 -7.90 -7.90 -1.22
C GLY A 81 -7.40 -7.52 0.17
N ARG A 82 -6.30 -8.14 0.61
CA ARG A 82 -5.59 -7.77 1.85
C ARG A 82 -5.07 -6.33 1.75
N LYS A 83 -5.32 -5.56 2.80
CA LYS A 83 -4.88 -4.18 2.97
C LYS A 83 -4.26 -3.96 4.33
N ASN A 84 -3.22 -3.15 4.37
CA ASN A 84 -2.73 -2.57 5.62
C ASN A 84 -3.25 -1.14 5.73
N LEU A 85 -3.71 -0.77 6.93
CA LEU A 85 -4.26 0.54 7.24
C LEU A 85 -3.41 1.19 8.33
N PHE A 86 -3.17 2.49 8.19
CA PHE A 86 -2.51 3.32 9.20
C PHE A 86 -3.29 4.62 9.35
N ALA A 87 -3.54 5.02 10.59
CA ALA A 87 -4.32 6.20 10.93
C ALA A 87 -3.56 7.06 11.95
N THR A 88 -3.51 8.36 11.71
CA THR A 88 -2.90 9.32 12.64
C THR A 88 -3.68 10.64 12.65
N ALA A 89 -3.79 11.29 13.81
CA ALA A 89 -4.34 12.65 13.91
C ALA A 89 -3.29 13.75 13.64
N SER A 90 -2.05 13.34 13.37
CA SER A 90 -0.92 14.22 13.03
C SER A 90 -0.68 14.23 11.53
N THR A 91 0.39 14.91 11.09
CA THR A 91 0.91 14.77 9.73
C THR A 91 1.20 13.30 9.42
N LEU A 92 0.83 12.86 8.22
CA LEU A 92 1.12 11.51 7.75
C LEU A 92 2.59 11.39 7.37
N ASP A 93 3.31 10.54 8.10
CA ASP A 93 4.70 10.19 7.84
C ASP A 93 4.74 8.75 7.29
N MET A 94 5.17 8.62 6.03
CA MET A 94 5.16 7.33 5.33
C MET A 94 6.15 6.35 5.92
N GLU A 95 7.37 6.81 6.29
CA GLU A 95 8.38 5.93 6.87
C GLU A 95 7.89 5.39 8.22
N LEU A 96 7.35 6.27 9.06
CA LEU A 96 6.79 5.87 10.36
C LEU A 96 5.63 4.89 10.20
N ALA A 97 4.73 5.11 9.23
CA ALA A 97 3.60 4.22 9.00
C ALA A 97 4.05 2.79 8.65
N ILE A 98 5.03 2.65 7.73
CA ILE A 98 5.56 1.32 7.36
C ILE A 98 6.38 0.72 8.51
N GLU A 99 7.10 1.56 9.26
CA GLU A 99 7.84 1.12 10.44
C GLU A 99 6.90 0.53 11.50
N GLU A 100 5.77 1.19 11.81
CA GLU A 100 4.78 0.70 12.77
C GLU A 100 4.20 -0.66 12.37
N TRP A 101 3.83 -0.83 11.10
CA TRP A 101 3.42 -2.15 10.58
C TRP A 101 4.51 -3.19 10.76
N ASN A 102 5.77 -2.85 10.49
CA ASN A 102 6.89 -3.78 10.65
C ASN A 102 7.27 -4.02 12.13
N ARG A 103 7.00 -3.09 13.05
CA ARG A 103 7.29 -3.23 14.49
C ARG A 103 6.45 -4.34 15.13
N GLU A 104 5.31 -4.70 14.54
CA GLU A 104 4.51 -5.87 14.96
C GLU A 104 5.31 -7.19 14.95
N ARG A 105 6.42 -7.27 14.21
CA ARG A 105 7.33 -8.43 14.22
C ARG A 105 7.75 -8.88 15.61
N LYS A 106 7.82 -7.95 16.58
CA LYS A 106 8.18 -8.23 17.98
C LYS A 106 7.19 -9.17 18.69
N PHE A 107 5.98 -9.30 18.15
CA PHE A 107 4.91 -10.14 18.68
C PHE A 107 4.66 -11.40 17.85
N TYR A 108 5.37 -11.56 16.73
CA TYR A 108 5.15 -12.66 15.81
C TYR A 108 6.28 -13.69 15.90
N ASN A 109 5.92 -14.95 16.20
CA ASN A 109 6.86 -16.07 16.16
C ASN A 109 6.75 -16.77 14.81
N LEU A 110 7.82 -16.68 14.00
CA LEU A 110 7.86 -17.27 12.66
C LEU A 110 7.86 -18.80 12.67
N THR A 111 8.60 -19.40 13.60
CA THR A 111 8.74 -20.86 13.70
C THR A 111 7.41 -21.53 13.98
N THR A 112 6.63 -21.00 14.91
CA THR A 112 5.28 -21.50 15.25
C THR A 112 4.18 -20.87 14.40
N SER A 113 4.49 -19.81 13.65
CA SER A 113 3.53 -19.02 12.87
C SER A 113 2.38 -18.48 13.74
N THR A 114 2.70 -17.96 14.91
CA THR A 114 1.73 -17.46 15.89
C THR A 114 2.01 -16.02 16.29
N CYS A 115 0.95 -15.22 16.41
CA CYS A 115 0.98 -13.91 17.05
C CYS A 115 0.73 -14.06 18.56
N VAL A 116 1.40 -13.25 19.38
CA VAL A 116 1.11 -13.16 20.82
C VAL A 116 -0.37 -12.82 21.04
N PRO A 117 -1.09 -13.52 21.94
CA PRO A 117 -2.51 -13.23 22.19
C PRO A 117 -2.75 -11.76 22.55
N GLY A 118 -3.76 -11.15 21.90
CA GLY A 118 -4.12 -9.74 22.10
C GLY A 118 -3.23 -8.73 21.38
N GLN A 119 -2.21 -9.17 20.63
CA GLN A 119 -1.37 -8.31 19.80
C GLN A 119 -1.79 -8.38 18.33
N MET A 120 -1.34 -7.39 17.55
CA MET A 120 -1.50 -7.36 16.10
C MET A 120 -0.20 -7.82 15.43
N CYS A 121 -0.32 -8.67 14.41
CA CYS A 121 0.80 -9.14 13.58
C CYS A 121 0.46 -9.14 12.08
N ASP A 122 -0.80 -8.87 11.73
CA ASP A 122 -1.30 -9.00 10.38
C ASP A 122 -0.62 -8.01 9.43
N ASN A 123 -0.33 -6.79 9.89
CA ASN A 123 0.34 -5.81 9.05
C ASN A 123 1.79 -6.23 8.77
N TYR A 124 2.53 -6.68 9.80
CA TYR A 124 3.89 -7.20 9.61
C TYR A 124 3.89 -8.37 8.63
N THR A 125 3.05 -9.38 8.84
CA THR A 125 3.04 -10.56 7.96
C THR A 125 2.74 -10.20 6.51
N GLN A 126 1.90 -9.20 6.26
CA GLN A 126 1.64 -8.69 4.90
C GLN A 126 2.86 -7.94 4.32
N VAL A 127 3.56 -7.10 5.09
CA VAL A 127 4.79 -6.41 4.65
C VAL A 127 5.84 -7.42 4.18
N VAL A 128 6.01 -8.51 4.93
CA VAL A 128 7.03 -9.55 4.64
C VAL A 128 6.48 -10.78 3.92
N TRP A 129 5.30 -10.69 3.29
CA TRP A 129 4.73 -11.83 2.59
C TRP A 129 5.52 -12.14 1.30
N ALA A 130 6.24 -13.26 1.25
CA ALA A 130 7.24 -13.54 0.22
C ALA A 130 6.68 -13.52 -1.21
N GLU A 131 5.46 -14.03 -1.40
CA GLU A 131 4.85 -14.14 -2.72
C GLU A 131 4.27 -12.83 -3.25
N THR A 132 4.07 -11.82 -2.38
CA THR A 132 3.58 -10.50 -2.78
C THR A 132 4.65 -9.77 -3.58
N THR A 133 4.32 -9.37 -4.81
CA THR A 133 5.24 -8.69 -5.74
C THR A 133 4.83 -7.25 -6.01
N CYS A 134 3.56 -6.90 -5.80
CA CYS A 134 3.01 -5.60 -6.15
C CYS A 134 2.39 -4.93 -4.93
N ILE A 135 2.60 -3.62 -4.83
CA ILE A 135 1.97 -2.76 -3.85
C ILE A 135 1.47 -1.48 -4.53
N GLY A 136 0.31 -0.99 -4.10
CA GLY A 136 -0.14 0.36 -4.41
C GLY A 136 -0.90 0.92 -3.23
N CYS A 137 -0.67 2.19 -2.91
CA CYS A 137 -1.23 2.83 -1.73
C CYS A 137 -1.94 4.14 -2.08
N GLY A 138 -2.87 4.54 -1.23
CA GLY A 138 -3.57 5.81 -1.31
C GLY A 138 -3.83 6.37 0.09
N SER A 139 -4.09 7.67 0.15
CA SER A 139 -4.32 8.38 1.41
C SER A 139 -5.52 9.29 1.36
N SER A 140 -6.13 9.54 2.52
CA SER A 140 -7.24 10.48 2.64
C SER A 140 -7.22 11.21 3.98
N SER A 141 -7.56 12.50 3.94
CA SER A 141 -7.85 13.30 5.14
C SER A 141 -9.31 13.07 5.55
N CYS A 142 -9.52 12.27 6.57
CA CYS A 142 -10.81 11.88 7.09
C CYS A 142 -11.23 12.75 8.27
N LYS A 143 -12.35 13.48 8.15
CA LYS A 143 -12.92 14.22 9.30
C LYS A 143 -13.22 13.29 10.48
N LYS A 144 -13.69 12.09 10.17
CA LYS A 144 -13.97 11.02 11.12
C LYS A 144 -13.80 9.67 10.43
N ILE A 145 -13.41 8.67 11.19
CA ILE A 145 -13.44 7.26 10.78
C ILE A 145 -14.35 6.51 11.73
N ASP A 146 -15.28 5.73 11.21
CA ASP A 146 -16.17 4.92 12.03
C ASP A 146 -15.37 3.95 12.92
N GLY A 147 -15.67 3.96 14.22
CA GLY A 147 -14.95 3.16 15.22
C GLY A 147 -13.68 3.82 15.79
N ILE A 148 -13.30 5.02 15.33
CA ILE A 148 -12.23 5.82 15.93
C ILE A 148 -12.83 7.13 16.46
N GLU A 149 -12.60 7.44 17.75
CA GLU A 149 -13.18 8.62 18.40
C GLU A 149 -12.52 9.93 17.95
N THR A 150 -11.23 9.88 17.58
CA THR A 150 -10.46 11.03 17.16
C THR A 150 -10.95 11.57 15.81
N GLU A 151 -11.00 12.89 15.67
CA GLU A 151 -11.35 13.57 14.42
C GLU A 151 -10.10 14.01 13.65
N ASN A 152 -10.29 14.34 12.36
CA ASN A 152 -9.25 14.85 11.46
C ASN A 152 -8.05 13.89 11.34
N ILE A 153 -8.36 12.65 10.98
CA ILE A 153 -7.41 11.56 10.81
C ILE A 153 -6.85 11.56 9.39
N GLN A 154 -5.54 11.45 9.24
CA GLN A 154 -4.90 11.01 8.02
C GLN A 154 -4.92 9.49 7.95
N LEU A 155 -5.55 8.94 6.93
CA LEU A 155 -5.64 7.50 6.68
C LEU A 155 -4.75 7.13 5.50
N LEU A 156 -3.80 6.22 5.71
CA LEU A 156 -3.04 5.54 4.66
C LEU A 156 -3.57 4.12 4.50
N VAL A 157 -3.78 3.72 3.24
CA VAL A 157 -4.20 2.37 2.86
C VAL A 157 -3.21 1.84 1.83
N CYS A 158 -2.68 0.64 2.03
CA CYS A 158 -1.88 -0.08 1.04
C CYS A 158 -2.57 -1.37 0.63
N SER A 159 -2.71 -1.59 -0.68
CA SER A 159 -3.20 -2.82 -1.29
C SER A 159 -2.04 -3.63 -1.86
N TYR A 160 -2.14 -4.95 -1.77
CA TYR A 160 -1.06 -5.88 -2.10
C TYR A 160 -1.52 -6.95 -3.08
N TYR A 161 -0.65 -7.32 -4.02
CA TYR A 161 -0.89 -8.44 -4.93
C TYR A 161 0.36 -9.30 -5.17
N PRO A 162 0.22 -10.64 -5.20
CA PRO A 162 -0.89 -11.41 -4.66
C PRO A 162 -1.18 -11.08 -3.18
N ALA A 163 -2.44 -11.18 -2.76
CA ALA A 163 -2.80 -10.93 -1.37
C ALA A 163 -2.23 -12.03 -0.45
N SER A 164 -1.85 -11.69 0.79
CA SER A 164 -1.42 -12.71 1.75
C SER A 164 -2.53 -13.73 2.01
N ASN A 165 -2.16 -15.01 2.08
CA ASN A 165 -3.11 -16.08 2.29
C ASN A 165 -3.46 -16.20 3.78
N ILE A 166 -4.66 -15.77 4.18
CA ILE A 166 -5.13 -15.76 5.59
C ILE A 166 -5.05 -17.15 6.25
N LYS A 167 -5.18 -18.23 5.48
CA LYS A 167 -5.09 -19.60 5.99
C LYS A 167 -3.65 -19.99 6.33
N GLU A 168 -2.69 -19.43 5.61
CA GLU A 168 -1.28 -19.63 5.86
C GLU A 168 -0.81 -18.52 6.79
N LYS A 169 -0.41 -18.88 8.01
CA LYS A 169 0.09 -17.86 8.94
C LYS A 169 1.54 -17.48 8.67
N LYS A 170 2.26 -18.26 7.87
CA LYS A 170 3.71 -18.12 7.68
C LYS A 170 4.02 -17.27 6.44
N PRO A 171 4.58 -16.05 6.60
CA PRO A 171 4.76 -15.13 5.49
C PRO A 171 5.85 -15.53 4.50
N TYR A 172 6.80 -16.38 4.90
CA TYR A 172 7.89 -16.84 4.03
C TYR A 172 8.51 -18.14 4.52
N ARG A 173 9.26 -18.81 3.63
CA ARG A 173 10.03 -20.01 3.96
C ARG A 173 11.44 -19.63 4.41
N GLU A 174 11.81 -20.12 5.59
CA GLU A 174 13.13 -19.89 6.19
C GLU A 174 14.24 -20.64 5.43
N GLY A 175 15.40 -20.00 5.29
CA GLY A 175 16.62 -20.57 4.71
C GLY A 175 17.48 -19.48 4.05
N PRO A 176 18.66 -19.82 3.51
CA PRO A 176 19.56 -18.85 2.90
C PRO A 176 18.85 -17.94 1.89
N SER A 177 19.11 -16.64 1.96
CA SER A 177 18.51 -15.66 1.07
C SER A 177 18.71 -16.05 -0.39
N CYS A 178 17.66 -15.90 -1.19
CA CYS A 178 17.65 -16.16 -2.63
C CYS A 178 17.93 -17.60 -3.08
N GLU A 179 18.03 -18.58 -2.18
CA GLU A 179 18.29 -19.99 -2.52
C GLU A 179 17.22 -20.59 -3.46
N MET A 180 15.99 -20.09 -3.37
CA MET A 180 14.83 -20.57 -4.13
C MET A 180 14.18 -19.48 -5.00
N CYS A 181 14.95 -18.49 -5.46
CA CYS A 181 14.41 -17.48 -6.37
C CYS A 181 13.80 -18.11 -7.64
N PRO A 182 12.62 -17.64 -8.10
CA PRO A 182 12.01 -18.12 -9.33
C PRO A 182 12.92 -17.92 -10.55
N ARG A 183 12.79 -18.79 -11.56
CA ARG A 183 13.54 -18.64 -12.82
C ARG A 183 13.23 -17.28 -13.45
N GLY A 184 14.27 -16.63 -13.98
CA GLY A 184 14.15 -15.30 -14.59
C GLY A 184 14.35 -14.15 -13.61
N THR A 185 14.54 -14.42 -12.32
CA THR A 185 14.90 -13.40 -11.33
C THR A 185 16.37 -13.52 -10.92
N VAL A 186 16.94 -12.43 -10.42
CA VAL A 186 18.27 -12.37 -9.81
C VAL A 186 18.16 -11.99 -8.33
N CYS A 187 19.21 -12.29 -7.57
CA CYS A 187 19.28 -11.90 -6.16
C CYS A 187 19.81 -10.47 -6.05
N VAL A 188 18.99 -9.56 -5.55
CA VAL A 188 19.36 -8.17 -5.28
C VAL A 188 19.04 -7.88 -3.82
N ASN A 189 20.06 -7.65 -3.00
CA ASN A 189 19.91 -7.36 -1.57
C ASN A 189 18.98 -8.35 -0.86
N ASN A 190 19.24 -9.66 -0.97
CA ASN A 190 18.43 -10.74 -0.39
C ASN A 190 17.00 -10.89 -0.95
N LEU A 191 16.65 -10.18 -2.03
CA LEU A 191 15.34 -10.26 -2.68
C LEU A 191 15.47 -10.87 -4.08
N CYS A 192 14.45 -11.63 -4.49
CA CYS A 192 14.29 -12.15 -5.85
C CYS A 192 13.59 -11.09 -6.70
N GLY A 193 14.26 -10.55 -7.71
CA GLY A 193 13.66 -9.56 -8.60
C GLY A 193 14.49 -9.34 -9.86
N GLU A 194 14.05 -8.39 -10.67
CA GLU A 194 14.83 -7.84 -11.79
C GLU A 194 15.86 -6.82 -11.29
#